data_AF-A8WP42-F1
#
_entry.id   AF-A8WP42-F1
#
_cell.length_a   1.000
_cell.length_b   1.000
_cell.length_c   1.000
_cell.angle_alpha   90.00
_cell.angle_beta   90.00
_cell.angle_gamma   90.00
#
_symmetry.space_group_name_H-M   'P 1'
#
loop_
_entity.id
_entity.type
_entity.pdbx_description
1 polymer ?
#
loop_
_entity_poly.entity_id
_entity_poly.type
_entity_poly.pdbx_seq_one_letter_code
_entity_poly.pdbx_strand_id
1 'polypeptide(L)'
;MEKLQIHLDNSSAAYFPGRNVTGKITFNIHKPLSFSIDARILGEAVTFWKHWNTTFREHIQFTSKNDHLDELTQLQKYESVAPGAHTLNFSFRIPQESPPSFEGKFGSIRYKIHVAVSRSEKKKMESEQTISVMPYLNLNSIPRGLLPLEHNKSIFYLSKEIEVNVKIHQRGFIAGERIPIEMTIINKTRIKTIPIFLMLIQVTHFEAQQKSGHIFKENLKFHRNPIEDNISEVKKDIKMNSTCENLNFELLIPVSTRSSFKTKLIQLAYKLLISVGNDKNVDFELPIIIGTVSVQPEPPSYKRAMERSEDCPPNYNK
;
A
#
# COMPACT_ATOMS: atom_id res chain seq x y z
N MET A 1 -13.43 39.37 -6.95
CA MET A 1 -13.28 38.32 -5.94
C MET A 1 -11.79 38.18 -5.73
N GLU A 2 -11.30 38.39 -4.51
CA GLU A 2 -9.85 38.47 -4.23
C GLU A 2 -9.30 37.20 -3.56
N LYS A 3 -10.17 36.45 -2.88
CA LYS A 3 -9.78 35.27 -2.12
C LYS A 3 -10.84 34.19 -2.30
N LEU A 4 -10.38 32.99 -2.64
CA LEU A 4 -11.15 31.75 -2.64
C LEU A 4 -10.35 30.75 -1.82
N GLN A 5 -10.94 30.25 -0.74
CA GLN A 5 -10.28 29.29 0.14
C GLN A 5 -11.19 28.10 0.39
N ILE A 6 -10.58 26.92 0.43
CA ILE A 6 -11.24 25.67 0.80
C ILE A 6 -10.85 25.36 2.24
N HIS A 7 -11.85 25.08 3.07
CA HIS A 7 -11.68 24.64 4.44
C HIS A 7 -12.35 23.28 4.60
N LEU A 8 -11.58 22.24 4.92
CA LEU A 8 -12.13 20.92 5.21
C LEU A 8 -12.61 20.87 6.66
N ASP A 9 -13.70 20.15 6.91
CA ASP A 9 -14.21 19.95 8.27
C ASP A 9 -13.27 19.04 9.08
N ASN A 10 -12.61 18.08 8.44
CA ASN A 10 -11.56 17.27 9.05
C ASN A 10 -10.19 17.92 8.87
N SER A 11 -9.61 18.39 9.97
CA SER A 11 -8.31 19.08 10.01
C SER A 11 -7.12 18.21 9.60
N SER A 12 -7.22 16.88 9.71
CA SER A 12 -6.14 15.98 9.26
C SER A 12 -6.11 15.80 7.74
N ALA A 13 -7.18 16.18 7.03
CA ALA A 13 -7.38 15.91 5.60
C ALA A 13 -7.22 14.43 5.19
N ALA A 14 -7.30 13.50 6.15
CA ALA A 14 -7.18 12.06 5.93
C ALA A 14 -8.56 11.39 6.03
N TYR A 15 -8.90 10.56 5.05
CA TYR A 15 -10.22 9.95 4.93
C TYR A 15 -10.14 8.47 4.59
N PHE A 16 -11.12 7.72 5.08
CA PHE A 16 -11.33 6.33 4.69
C PHE A 16 -12.25 6.25 3.47
N PRO A 17 -12.06 5.27 2.57
CA PRO A 17 -13.01 4.96 1.52
C PRO A 17 -14.45 4.82 2.06
N GLY A 18 -15.43 5.24 1.26
CA GLY A 18 -16.85 5.24 1.62
C GLY A 18 -17.32 6.44 2.44
N ARG A 19 -16.40 7.24 3.02
CA ARG A 19 -16.72 8.45 3.79
C ARG A 19 -16.93 9.67 2.89
N ASN A 20 -17.63 10.66 3.43
CA ASN A 20 -17.78 11.95 2.77
C ASN A 20 -16.65 12.90 3.19
N VAL A 21 -16.13 13.63 2.21
CA VAL A 21 -15.27 14.79 2.39
C VAL A 21 -16.17 16.01 2.38
N THR A 22 -16.35 16.61 3.55
CA THR A 22 -17.18 17.79 3.74
C THR A 22 -16.32 19.00 4.09
N GLY A 23 -16.81 20.17 3.73
CA GLY A 23 -16.11 21.41 4.01
C GLY A 23 -16.86 22.61 3.51
N LYS A 24 -16.16 23.75 3.57
CA LYS A 24 -16.68 25.06 3.25
C LYS A 24 -15.72 25.79 2.33
N ILE A 25 -16.29 26.54 1.40
CA ILE A 25 -15.60 27.45 0.50
C ILE A 25 -15.90 28.85 0.98
N THR A 26 -14.87 29.61 1.33
CA THR A 26 -15.00 31.01 1.74
C THR A 26 -14.49 31.93 0.64
N PHE A 27 -15.23 33.00 0.39
CA PHE A 27 -14.86 33.98 -0.62
C PHE A 27 -15.35 35.39 -0.31
N ASN A 28 -14.63 36.38 -0.83
CA ASN A 28 -14.97 37.80 -0.66
C ASN A 28 -15.22 38.49 -2.01
N ILE A 29 -16.32 39.23 -2.07
CA ILE A 29 -16.79 39.95 -3.25
C ILE A 29 -16.78 41.46 -2.94
N HIS A 30 -16.17 42.25 -3.82
CA HIS A 30 -16.08 43.72 -3.65
C HIS A 30 -17.11 44.49 -4.49
N LYS A 31 -17.63 43.88 -5.54
CA LYS A 31 -18.63 44.47 -6.44
C LYS A 31 -19.64 43.40 -6.83
N PRO A 32 -20.91 43.74 -7.08
CA PRO A 32 -21.89 42.80 -7.61
C PRO A 32 -21.43 42.17 -8.91
N LEU A 33 -21.44 40.84 -8.97
CA LEU A 33 -20.91 40.04 -10.08
C LEU A 33 -21.75 38.77 -10.26
N SER A 34 -21.96 38.37 -11.52
CA SER A 34 -22.46 37.04 -11.88
C SER A 34 -21.29 36.06 -12.08
N PHE A 35 -21.42 34.85 -11.54
CA PHE A 35 -20.44 33.77 -11.65
C PHE A 35 -21.07 32.42 -11.25
N SER A 36 -20.44 31.31 -11.64
CA SER A 36 -20.71 29.99 -11.06
C SER A 36 -19.52 29.50 -10.25
N ILE A 37 -19.80 28.73 -9.20
CA ILE A 37 -18.80 28.00 -8.43
C ILE A 37 -18.98 26.52 -8.75
N ASP A 38 -17.94 25.96 -9.36
CA ASP A 38 -17.83 24.55 -9.67
C ASP A 38 -16.81 23.92 -8.72
N ALA A 39 -17.11 22.74 -8.19
CA ALA A 39 -16.18 21.98 -7.37
C ALA A 39 -16.00 20.58 -7.97
N ARG A 40 -14.75 20.13 -8.01
CA ARG A 40 -14.36 18.84 -8.55
C ARG A 40 -13.53 18.10 -7.52
N ILE A 41 -13.88 16.86 -7.23
CA ILE A 41 -12.99 15.93 -6.52
C ILE A 41 -12.32 15.02 -7.55
N LEU A 42 -11.00 14.92 -7.48
CA LEU A 42 -10.18 14.11 -8.37
C LEU A 42 -9.29 13.19 -7.54
N GLY A 43 -9.27 11.91 -7.88
CA GLY A 43 -8.35 10.91 -7.35
C GLY A 43 -7.68 10.20 -8.52
N GLU A 44 -6.40 10.47 -8.75
CA GLU A 44 -5.69 9.99 -9.95
C GLU A 44 -4.41 9.23 -9.57
N ALA A 45 -4.19 8.11 -10.26
CA ALA A 45 -2.91 7.41 -10.26
C ALA A 45 -2.13 7.83 -11.51
N VAL A 46 -0.90 8.30 -11.33
CA VAL A 46 -0.03 8.74 -12.42
C VAL A 46 1.32 8.06 -12.29
N THR A 47 1.80 7.46 -13.37
CA THR A 47 3.15 6.88 -13.48
C THR A 47 3.95 7.63 -14.54
N PHE A 48 5.23 7.84 -14.27
CA PHE A 48 6.13 8.55 -15.17
C PHE A 48 7.60 8.18 -14.93
N TRP A 49 8.33 7.87 -16.00
CA TRP A 49 9.80 7.82 -15.99
C TRP A 49 10.39 8.05 -17.38
N LYS A 50 11.70 8.34 -17.41
CA LYS A 50 12.48 8.45 -18.64
C LYS A 50 13.56 7.37 -18.66
N HIS A 51 13.83 6.80 -19.84
CA HIS A 51 14.90 5.83 -20.05
C HIS A 51 15.76 6.28 -21.24
N TRP A 52 17.08 6.18 -21.11
CA TRP A 52 17.99 6.43 -22.22
C TRP A 52 18.09 5.17 -23.08
N ASN A 53 17.66 5.26 -24.33
CA ASN A 53 17.84 4.21 -25.31
C ASN A 53 19.22 4.37 -25.96
N THR A 54 20.11 3.42 -25.72
CA THR A 54 21.47 3.42 -26.26
C THR A 54 21.53 3.15 -27.76
N THR A 55 20.60 2.36 -28.30
CA THR A 55 20.51 2.00 -29.71
C THR A 55 20.18 3.20 -30.58
N PHE A 56 19.16 3.97 -30.20
CA PHE A 56 18.70 5.14 -30.96
C PHE A 56 19.25 6.47 -30.40
N ARG A 57 20.05 6.41 -29.34
CA ARG A 57 20.64 7.57 -28.65
C ARG A 57 19.60 8.65 -28.33
N GLU A 58 18.50 8.23 -27.71
CA GLU A 58 17.37 9.12 -27.39
C GLU A 58 16.79 8.83 -26.00
N HIS A 59 16.04 9.79 -25.46
CA HIS A 59 15.23 9.59 -24.26
C HIS A 59 13.83 9.10 -24.62
N ILE A 60 13.50 7.91 -24.13
CA ILE A 60 12.15 7.35 -24.20
C ILE A 60 11.39 7.76 -22.94
N GLN A 61 10.19 8.30 -23.12
CA GLN A 61 9.29 8.68 -22.04
C GLN A 61 8.19 7.64 -21.87
N PHE A 62 7.96 7.26 -20.63
CA PHE A 62 6.88 6.37 -20.23
C PHE A 62 5.93 7.12 -19.31
N THR A 63 4.64 7.10 -19.62
CA THR A 63 3.63 7.66 -18.72
C THR A 63 2.25 7.09 -18.93
N SER A 64 1.56 6.86 -17.82
CA SER A 64 0.15 6.48 -17.81
C SER A 64 -0.57 7.19 -16.69
N LYS A 65 -1.87 7.39 -16.89
CA LYS A 65 -2.79 7.99 -15.94
C LYS A 65 -4.03 7.12 -15.83
N ASN A 66 -4.52 6.92 -14.62
CA ASN A 66 -5.78 6.22 -14.35
C ASN A 66 -6.56 6.97 -13.27
N ASP A 67 -7.71 7.50 -13.64
CA ASP A 67 -8.62 8.17 -12.71
C ASP A 67 -9.40 7.13 -11.90
N HIS A 68 -9.34 7.25 -10.58
CA HIS A 68 -10.06 6.43 -9.61
C HIS A 68 -11.29 7.14 -9.03
N LEU A 69 -11.30 8.47 -9.09
CA LEU A 69 -12.40 9.33 -8.69
C LEU A 69 -12.35 10.59 -9.54
N ASP A 70 -13.46 10.94 -10.17
CA ASP A 70 -13.59 12.19 -10.92
C ASP A 70 -15.06 12.61 -10.90
N GLU A 71 -15.39 13.54 -10.01
CA GLU A 71 -16.74 14.06 -9.86
C GLU A 71 -16.70 15.58 -9.88
N LEU A 72 -17.38 16.17 -10.87
CA LEU A 72 -17.55 17.61 -11.04
C LEU A 72 -19.00 17.99 -10.72
N THR A 73 -19.18 18.93 -9.81
CA THR A 73 -20.49 19.44 -9.41
C THR A 73 -20.48 20.97 -9.44
N GLN A 74 -21.47 21.56 -10.13
CA GLN A 74 -21.75 23.00 -9.99
C GLN A 74 -22.45 23.21 -8.65
N LEU A 75 -21.75 23.80 -7.68
CA LEU A 75 -22.29 23.99 -6.33
C LEU A 75 -23.34 25.09 -6.30
N GLN A 76 -23.08 26.21 -6.97
CA GLN A 76 -23.98 27.35 -7.00
C GLN A 76 -23.72 28.22 -8.23
N LYS A 77 -24.80 28.70 -8.85
CA LYS A 77 -24.74 29.76 -9.85
C LYS A 77 -25.36 31.03 -9.27
N TYR A 78 -24.68 32.14 -9.45
CA TYR A 78 -25.09 33.44 -8.94
C TYR A 78 -25.31 34.41 -10.09
N GLU A 79 -26.50 35.02 -10.15
CA GLU A 79 -26.80 36.09 -11.11
C GLU A 79 -26.27 37.44 -10.64
N SER A 80 -26.38 37.73 -9.33
CA SER A 80 -25.79 38.90 -8.69
C SER A 80 -25.63 38.63 -7.20
N VAL A 81 -24.46 38.94 -6.64
CA VAL A 81 -24.15 38.73 -5.21
C VAL A 81 -23.69 40.04 -4.60
N ALA A 82 -24.25 40.40 -3.45
CA ALA A 82 -23.86 41.59 -2.73
C ALA A 82 -22.37 41.55 -2.32
N PRO A 83 -21.68 42.70 -2.28
CA PRO A 83 -20.35 42.77 -1.71
C PRO A 83 -20.30 42.25 -0.27
N GLY A 84 -19.22 41.57 0.09
CA GLY A 84 -19.01 40.99 1.41
C GLY A 84 -18.43 39.58 1.37
N ALA A 85 -18.29 39.00 2.57
CA ALA A 85 -17.82 37.64 2.78
C ALA A 85 -18.96 36.64 2.65
N HIS A 86 -18.73 35.58 1.87
CA HIS A 86 -19.68 34.53 1.57
C HIS A 86 -19.08 33.17 1.87
N THR A 87 -19.94 32.21 2.22
CA THR A 87 -19.54 30.84 2.52
C THR A 87 -20.48 29.86 1.83
N LEU A 88 -19.93 28.82 1.22
CA LEU A 88 -20.68 27.76 0.56
C LEU A 88 -20.18 26.39 1.02
N ASN A 89 -21.08 25.47 1.35
CA ASN A 89 -20.69 24.12 1.79
C ASN A 89 -20.58 23.17 0.59
N PHE A 90 -19.75 22.15 0.71
CA PHE A 90 -19.68 21.04 -0.24
C PHE A 90 -19.59 19.70 0.49
N SER A 91 -19.97 18.62 -0.20
CA SER A 91 -19.84 17.25 0.28
C SER A 91 -19.60 16.33 -0.91
N PHE A 92 -18.46 15.64 -0.92
CA PHE A 92 -18.12 14.63 -1.91
C PHE A 92 -17.98 13.28 -1.24
N ARG A 93 -18.35 12.18 -1.90
CA ARG A 93 -18.16 10.83 -1.34
C ARG A 93 -16.95 10.15 -1.95
N ILE A 94 -16.07 9.61 -1.11
CA ILE A 94 -14.95 8.77 -1.59
C ILE A 94 -15.52 7.37 -1.90
N PRO A 95 -15.34 6.84 -3.13
CA PRO A 95 -15.74 5.48 -3.46
C PRO A 95 -15.12 4.43 -2.54
N GLN A 96 -15.83 3.31 -2.30
CA GLN A 96 -15.35 2.24 -1.43
C GLN A 96 -14.05 1.59 -1.95
N GLU A 97 -13.89 1.52 -3.28
CA GLU A 97 -12.76 0.89 -3.98
C GLU A 97 -11.59 1.85 -4.23
N SER A 98 -11.60 3.05 -3.64
CA SER A 98 -10.54 4.02 -3.82
C SER A 98 -9.21 3.52 -3.24
N PRO A 99 -8.12 3.47 -4.03
CA PRO A 99 -6.82 3.04 -3.54
C PRO A 99 -6.21 4.04 -2.54
N PRO A 100 -5.21 3.62 -1.76
CA PRO A 100 -4.50 4.52 -0.86
C PRO A 100 -3.81 5.66 -1.62
N SER A 101 -3.72 6.81 -0.96
CA SER A 101 -2.76 7.85 -1.35
C SER A 101 -1.35 7.30 -1.27
N PHE A 102 -0.57 7.53 -2.32
CA PHE A 102 0.76 6.93 -2.45
C PHE A 102 1.72 7.86 -3.19
N GLU A 103 2.97 7.89 -2.74
CA GLU A 103 4.07 8.58 -3.42
C GLU A 103 5.23 7.60 -3.56
N GLY A 104 5.69 7.39 -4.78
CA GLY A 104 6.82 6.54 -5.10
C GLY A 104 7.69 7.13 -6.21
N LYS A 105 8.82 6.49 -6.48
CA LYS A 105 9.85 7.02 -7.39
C LYS A 105 9.35 7.27 -8.82
N PHE A 106 8.49 6.39 -9.33
CA PHE A 106 7.99 6.44 -10.72
C PHE A 106 6.48 6.64 -10.82
N GLY A 107 5.81 7.00 -9.72
CA GLY A 107 4.39 7.24 -9.75
C GLY A 107 3.79 7.61 -8.41
N SER A 108 2.58 8.15 -8.45
CA SER A 108 1.83 8.61 -7.28
C SER A 108 0.34 8.34 -7.45
N ILE A 109 -0.39 8.31 -6.34
CA ILE A 109 -1.85 8.29 -6.27
C ILE A 109 -2.25 9.48 -5.39
N ARG A 110 -2.85 10.50 -6.01
CA ARG A 110 -3.16 11.78 -5.35
C ARG A 110 -4.64 12.07 -5.43
N TYR A 111 -5.18 12.57 -4.32
CA TYR A 111 -6.56 13.03 -4.22
C TYR A 111 -6.59 14.51 -3.91
N LYS A 112 -7.43 15.26 -4.62
CA LYS A 112 -7.58 16.69 -4.43
C LYS A 112 -9.01 17.15 -4.71
N ILE A 113 -9.39 18.23 -4.04
CA ILE A 113 -10.58 19.00 -4.36
C ILE A 113 -10.11 20.27 -5.07
N HIS A 114 -10.64 20.52 -6.25
CA HIS A 114 -10.43 21.72 -7.04
C HIS A 114 -11.74 22.51 -7.06
N VAL A 115 -11.69 23.78 -6.72
CA VAL A 115 -12.84 24.68 -6.80
C VAL A 115 -12.49 25.78 -7.78
N ALA A 116 -13.35 25.98 -8.77
CA ALA A 116 -13.20 27.00 -9.79
C ALA A 116 -14.40 27.95 -9.79
N VAL A 117 -14.10 29.25 -9.90
CA VAL A 117 -15.09 30.27 -10.18
C VAL A 117 -15.05 30.61 -11.66
N SER A 118 -16.12 30.25 -12.35
CA SER A 118 -16.28 30.49 -13.79
C SER A 118 -17.07 31.77 -14.03
N ARG A 119 -16.51 32.65 -14.87
CA ARG A 119 -17.14 33.90 -15.32
C ARG A 119 -17.01 34.01 -16.84
N SER A 120 -18.03 34.53 -17.51
CA SER A 120 -18.13 34.63 -18.98
C SER A 120 -16.97 35.37 -19.68
N GLU A 121 -16.24 36.26 -19.00
CA GLU A 121 -15.28 37.16 -19.66
C GLU A 121 -13.93 37.32 -18.94
N LYS A 122 -13.62 36.53 -17.89
CA LYS A 122 -12.39 36.72 -17.10
C LYS A 122 -11.69 35.42 -16.75
N LYS A 123 -10.40 35.55 -16.39
CA LYS A 123 -9.59 34.45 -15.83
C LYS A 123 -10.35 33.75 -14.70
N LYS A 124 -10.39 32.43 -14.77
CA LYS A 124 -10.93 31.58 -13.71
C LYS A 124 -10.11 31.78 -12.44
N MET A 125 -10.77 31.96 -11.32
CA MET A 125 -10.11 31.93 -10.03
C MET A 125 -10.32 30.54 -9.45
N GLU A 126 -9.22 29.91 -9.03
CA GLU A 126 -9.22 28.50 -8.65
C GLU A 126 -8.50 28.31 -7.32
N SER A 127 -8.90 27.29 -6.58
CA SER A 127 -8.29 26.87 -5.32
C SER A 127 -8.24 25.35 -5.30
N GLU A 128 -7.15 24.78 -4.77
CA GLU A 128 -7.00 23.34 -4.61
C GLU A 128 -6.68 22.97 -3.17
N GLN A 129 -7.22 21.83 -2.73
CA GLN A 129 -6.91 21.23 -1.45
C GLN A 129 -6.66 19.74 -1.63
N THR A 130 -5.45 19.28 -1.29
CA THR A 130 -5.10 17.85 -1.29
C THR A 130 -5.70 17.15 -0.08
N ILE A 131 -6.12 15.90 -0.28
CA ILE A 131 -6.57 14.99 0.78
C ILE A 131 -5.82 13.66 0.68
N SER A 132 -5.77 12.92 1.77
CA SER A 132 -5.17 11.58 1.83
C SER A 132 -6.25 10.52 2.01
N VAL A 133 -6.21 9.46 1.20
CA VAL A 133 -7.10 8.31 1.32
C VAL A 133 -6.34 7.14 1.93
N MET A 134 -6.89 6.54 2.99
CA MET A 134 -6.27 5.47 3.75
C MET A 134 -7.26 4.30 3.90
N PRO A 135 -7.29 3.35 2.96
CA PRO A 135 -8.16 2.18 3.04
C PRO A 135 -7.82 1.25 4.20
N TYR A 136 -8.83 0.54 4.70
CA TYR A 136 -8.61 -0.59 5.59
C TYR A 136 -8.27 -1.82 4.76
N LEU A 137 -7.11 -2.44 5.04
CA LEU A 137 -6.79 -3.77 4.57
C LEU A 137 -6.93 -4.76 5.72
N ASN A 138 -8.07 -5.43 5.79
CA ASN A 138 -8.33 -6.47 6.78
C ASN A 138 -7.72 -7.80 6.36
N LEU A 139 -6.70 -8.26 7.09
CA LEU A 139 -6.01 -9.51 6.77
C LEU A 139 -6.92 -10.74 6.91
N ASN A 140 -7.96 -10.67 7.77
CA ASN A 140 -8.95 -11.74 7.92
C ASN A 140 -9.79 -11.95 6.65
N SER A 141 -9.87 -10.94 5.79
CA SER A 141 -10.54 -11.02 4.48
C SER A 141 -9.63 -11.55 3.38
N ILE A 142 -8.37 -11.87 3.68
CA ILE A 142 -7.37 -12.36 2.73
C ILE A 142 -6.95 -13.78 3.13
N PRO A 143 -7.62 -14.84 2.65
CA PRO A 143 -7.36 -16.22 3.09
C PRO A 143 -5.90 -16.63 2.99
N ARG A 144 -5.20 -16.22 1.92
CA ARG A 144 -3.77 -16.51 1.73
C ARG A 144 -2.87 -15.88 2.80
N GLY A 145 -3.29 -14.78 3.42
CA GLY A 145 -2.59 -14.13 4.52
C GLY A 145 -2.57 -14.98 5.78
N LEU A 146 -3.59 -15.83 5.96
CA LEU A 146 -3.77 -16.69 7.14
C LEU A 146 -3.05 -18.03 7.02
N LEU A 147 -2.63 -18.41 5.80
CA LEU A 147 -2.04 -19.71 5.55
C LEU A 147 -0.54 -19.72 5.90
N PRO A 148 -0.05 -20.80 6.53
CA PRO A 148 1.38 -20.97 6.72
C PRO A 148 2.10 -21.08 5.37
N LEU A 149 3.41 -20.89 5.41
CA LEU A 149 4.29 -21.13 4.29
C LEU A 149 5.53 -21.83 4.80
N GLU A 150 5.85 -22.96 4.16
CA GLU A 150 7.01 -23.77 4.48
C GLU A 150 7.74 -24.11 3.18
N HIS A 151 9.02 -23.76 3.10
CA HIS A 151 9.88 -24.05 1.96
C HIS A 151 11.11 -24.84 2.44
N ASN A 152 11.50 -25.85 1.68
CA ASN A 152 12.75 -26.58 1.86
C ASN A 152 13.62 -26.41 0.62
N LYS A 153 14.90 -26.10 0.82
CA LYS A 153 15.93 -26.08 -0.22
C LYS A 153 17.21 -26.67 0.33
N SER A 154 18.03 -27.24 -0.54
CA SER A 154 19.35 -27.72 -0.18
C SER A 154 20.44 -27.18 -1.09
N ILE A 155 21.68 -27.16 -0.59
CA ILE A 155 22.87 -26.76 -1.31
C ILE A 155 24.02 -27.72 -1.05
N PHE A 156 24.83 -27.95 -2.07
CA PHE A 156 26.01 -28.80 -1.98
C PHE A 156 27.30 -27.98 -1.84
N TYR A 157 28.07 -28.31 -0.80
CA TYR A 157 29.40 -27.80 -0.54
C TYR A 157 30.40 -28.96 -0.45
N LEU A 158 31.35 -29.02 -1.39
CA LEU A 158 32.37 -30.08 -1.47
C LEU A 158 31.77 -31.49 -1.30
N SER A 159 30.73 -31.78 -2.09
CA SER A 159 29.98 -33.06 -2.10
C SER A 159 29.20 -33.39 -0.82
N LYS A 160 29.07 -32.44 0.10
CA LYS A 160 28.22 -32.56 1.28
C LYS A 160 27.09 -31.54 1.25
N GLU A 161 25.95 -31.91 1.81
CA GLU A 161 24.72 -31.13 1.68
C GLU A 161 24.43 -30.30 2.94
N ILE A 162 23.88 -29.11 2.73
CA ILE A 162 23.18 -28.33 3.75
C ILE A 162 21.73 -28.24 3.30
N GLU A 163 20.82 -28.81 4.09
CA GLU A 163 19.38 -28.68 3.87
C GLU A 163 18.86 -27.59 4.81
N VAL A 164 18.01 -26.71 4.30
CA VAL A 164 17.40 -25.63 5.04
C VAL A 164 15.89 -25.71 4.83
N ASN A 165 15.16 -25.82 5.93
CA ASN A 165 13.72 -25.68 5.97
C ASN A 165 13.39 -24.35 6.65
N VAL A 166 12.49 -23.57 6.05
CA VAL A 166 12.00 -22.32 6.60
C VAL A 166 10.48 -22.37 6.66
N LYS A 167 9.92 -21.98 7.79
CA LYS A 167 8.48 -21.94 8.03
C LYS A 167 8.06 -20.63 8.68
N ILE A 168 6.95 -20.09 8.20
CA ILE A 168 6.17 -19.01 8.84
C ILE A 168 4.73 -19.47 8.99
N HIS A 169 4.09 -19.15 10.12
CA HIS A 169 2.74 -19.63 10.42
C HIS A 169 1.63 -18.86 9.70
N GLN A 170 1.93 -17.66 9.26
CA GLN A 170 1.04 -16.79 8.49
C GLN A 170 1.85 -15.85 7.58
N ARG A 171 1.19 -15.22 6.62
CA ARG A 171 1.79 -14.28 5.67
C ARG A 171 1.30 -12.85 5.85
N GLY A 172 0.17 -12.68 6.54
CA GLY A 172 -0.44 -11.40 6.85
C GLY A 172 0.10 -10.85 8.17
N PHE A 173 0.64 -9.63 8.14
CA PHE A 173 1.10 -8.91 9.33
C PHE A 173 0.71 -7.44 9.25
N ILE A 174 0.77 -6.73 10.37
CA ILE A 174 0.61 -5.26 10.38
C ILE A 174 1.92 -4.56 10.74
N ALA A 175 2.01 -3.27 10.41
CA ALA A 175 3.16 -2.45 10.80
C ALA A 175 3.34 -2.45 12.33
N GLY A 176 4.58 -2.62 12.80
CA GLY A 176 4.93 -2.74 14.21
C GLY A 176 5.00 -4.17 14.76
N GLU A 177 4.43 -5.17 14.07
CA GLU A 177 4.55 -6.57 14.46
C GLU A 177 5.94 -7.15 14.15
N ARG A 178 6.21 -8.34 14.69
CA ARG A 178 7.38 -9.14 14.33
C ARG A 178 6.94 -10.37 13.56
N ILE A 179 7.66 -10.71 12.50
CA ILE A 179 7.46 -11.92 11.72
C ILE A 179 8.22 -13.05 12.43
N PRO A 180 7.54 -14.05 13.03
CA PRO A 180 8.20 -15.22 13.60
C PRO A 180 8.60 -16.17 12.46
N ILE A 181 9.87 -16.56 12.45
CA ILE A 181 10.46 -17.40 11.41
C ILE A 181 11.09 -18.61 12.10
N GLU A 182 10.55 -19.78 11.81
CA GLU A 182 11.11 -21.07 12.22
C GLU A 182 12.04 -21.55 11.10
N MET A 183 13.26 -21.95 11.46
CA MET A 183 14.24 -22.44 10.51
C MET A 183 14.92 -23.69 11.05
N THR A 184 14.98 -24.74 10.24
CA THR A 184 15.75 -25.95 10.55
C THR A 184 16.91 -26.05 9.58
N ILE A 185 18.13 -26.17 10.08
CA ILE A 185 19.35 -26.35 9.27
C ILE A 185 19.93 -27.73 9.55
N ILE A 186 19.97 -28.58 8.53
CA ILE A 186 20.66 -29.87 8.56
C ILE A 186 21.98 -29.71 7.82
N ASN A 187 23.07 -29.57 8.57
CA ASN A 187 24.41 -29.35 8.02
C ASN A 187 25.22 -30.65 8.04
N LYS A 188 25.36 -31.29 6.88
CA LYS A 188 26.21 -32.49 6.73
C LYS A 188 27.67 -32.11 6.42
N THR A 189 27.99 -30.83 6.29
CA THR A 189 29.33 -30.33 5.93
C THR A 189 30.26 -30.19 7.15
N ARG A 190 31.48 -29.68 6.95
CA ARG A 190 32.42 -29.34 8.03
C ARG A 190 32.37 -27.86 8.43
N ILE A 191 31.52 -27.06 7.77
CA ILE A 191 31.38 -25.63 8.05
C ILE A 191 30.74 -25.48 9.43
N LYS A 192 31.44 -24.83 10.37
CA LYS A 192 30.97 -24.67 11.75
C LYS A 192 30.09 -23.44 11.97
N THR A 193 30.26 -22.42 11.15
CA THR A 193 29.52 -21.16 11.27
C THR A 193 28.78 -20.89 9.97
N ILE A 194 27.46 -20.76 10.05
CA ILE A 194 26.59 -20.47 8.92
C ILE A 194 25.99 -19.07 9.13
N PRO A 195 26.33 -18.09 8.29
CA PRO A 195 25.71 -16.77 8.33
C PRO A 195 24.29 -16.84 7.78
N ILE A 196 23.39 -16.11 8.43
CA ILE A 196 21.98 -16.00 8.08
C ILE A 196 21.63 -14.51 7.97
N PHE A 197 20.99 -14.16 6.88
CA PHE A 197 20.48 -12.82 6.62
C PHE A 197 18.98 -12.90 6.38
N LEU A 198 18.22 -12.08 7.10
CA LEU A 198 16.77 -11.95 6.97
C LEU A 198 16.49 -10.52 6.57
N MET A 199 15.72 -10.31 5.51
CA MET A 199 15.37 -8.97 5.02
C MET A 199 13.90 -8.90 4.65
N LEU A 200 13.22 -7.84 5.10
CA LEU A 200 11.90 -7.48 4.63
C LEU A 200 12.07 -6.51 3.46
N ILE A 201 11.75 -6.97 2.26
CA ILE A 201 11.87 -6.18 1.03
C ILE A 201 10.49 -5.68 0.62
N GLN A 202 10.38 -4.37 0.44
CA GLN A 202 9.24 -3.73 -0.22
C GLN A 202 9.45 -3.77 -1.72
N VAL A 203 8.50 -4.33 -2.45
CA VAL A 203 8.50 -4.40 -3.92
C VAL A 203 7.41 -3.48 -4.45
N THR A 204 7.81 -2.40 -5.12
CA THR A 204 6.89 -1.49 -5.79
C THR A 204 6.96 -1.67 -7.29
N HIS A 205 5.86 -2.08 -7.92
CA HIS A 205 5.75 -2.18 -9.38
C HIS A 205 5.00 -0.98 -9.94
N PHE A 206 5.58 -0.37 -10.98
CA PHE A 206 4.96 0.67 -11.77
C PHE A 206 4.71 0.19 -13.20
N GLU A 207 3.54 0.47 -13.75
CA GLU A 207 3.18 0.25 -15.15
C GLU A 207 2.97 1.58 -15.87
N ALA A 208 3.53 1.72 -17.07
CA ALA A 208 3.27 2.85 -17.94
C ALA A 208 3.44 2.50 -19.42
N GLN A 209 2.78 3.28 -20.27
CA GLN A 209 2.88 3.20 -21.73
C GLN A 209 3.99 4.11 -22.25
N GLN A 210 4.65 3.67 -23.30
CA GLN A 210 5.60 4.51 -24.04
C GLN A 210 4.85 5.63 -24.76
N LYS A 211 5.27 6.90 -24.58
CA LYS A 211 4.69 8.06 -25.27
C LYS A 211 5.62 8.73 -26.29
N SER A 212 6.90 8.36 -26.32
CA SER A 212 7.87 8.90 -27.27
C SER A 212 8.89 7.84 -27.70
N GLY A 213 9.61 8.08 -28.78
CA GLY A 213 10.75 7.27 -29.22
C GLY A 213 10.54 6.57 -30.57
N HIS A 214 11.64 6.12 -31.15
CA HIS A 214 11.74 5.63 -32.53
C HIS A 214 10.98 4.31 -32.79
N ILE A 215 10.74 3.51 -31.74
CA ILE A 215 9.89 2.31 -31.76
C ILE A 215 8.54 2.62 -31.08
N PHE A 216 7.98 3.81 -31.28
CA PHE A 216 6.57 4.04 -30.97
C PHE A 216 5.73 3.21 -31.95
N LYS A 217 5.51 1.94 -31.60
CA LYS A 217 4.47 1.12 -32.21
C LYS A 217 3.19 1.41 -31.44
N GLU A 218 2.09 1.68 -32.14
CA GLU A 218 0.73 1.87 -31.59
C GLU A 218 0.24 0.68 -30.73
N ASN A 219 1.03 -0.38 -30.62
CA ASN A 219 0.81 -1.51 -29.73
C ASN A 219 1.23 -1.13 -28.29
N LEU A 220 0.21 -0.84 -27.48
CA LEU A 220 0.13 -0.53 -26.04
C LEU A 220 0.94 -1.47 -25.11
N LYS A 221 2.24 -1.68 -25.34
CA LYS A 221 3.08 -2.48 -24.44
C LYS A 221 3.35 -1.67 -23.18
N PHE A 222 2.77 -2.12 -22.08
CA PHE A 222 3.06 -1.59 -20.75
C PHE A 222 4.45 -2.06 -20.33
N HIS A 223 5.28 -1.10 -19.93
CA HIS A 223 6.57 -1.41 -19.34
C HIS A 223 6.42 -1.46 -17.83
N ARG A 224 7.05 -2.48 -17.22
CA ARG A 224 7.05 -2.71 -15.78
C ARG A 224 8.40 -2.32 -15.21
N ASN A 225 8.38 -1.54 -14.14
CA ASN A 225 9.59 -1.18 -13.41
C ASN A 225 9.43 -1.55 -11.93
N PRO A 226 10.02 -2.67 -11.47
CA PRO A 226 10.07 -2.99 -10.05
C PRO A 226 11.14 -2.16 -9.33
N ILE A 227 10.82 -1.70 -8.13
CA ILE A 227 11.77 -1.15 -7.18
C ILE A 227 11.73 -2.02 -5.93
N GLU A 228 12.90 -2.45 -5.48
CA GLU A 228 13.07 -3.19 -4.23
C GLU A 228 13.75 -2.29 -3.21
N ASP A 229 13.08 -2.02 -2.09
CA ASP A 229 13.62 -1.27 -0.97
C ASP A 229 13.73 -2.20 0.24
N ASN A 230 14.89 -2.20 0.91
CA ASN A 230 15.05 -2.90 2.18
C ASN A 230 14.41 -2.10 3.31
N ILE A 231 13.46 -2.70 4.01
CA ILE A 231 12.68 -2.07 5.07
C ILE A 231 13.20 -2.44 6.46
N SER A 232 13.73 -3.66 6.61
CA SER A 232 14.17 -4.20 7.88
C SER A 232 15.10 -5.38 7.63
N GLU A 233 16.17 -5.50 8.40
CA GLU A 233 17.14 -6.57 8.25
C GLU A 233 17.67 -7.10 9.58
N VAL A 234 18.02 -8.38 9.60
CA VAL A 234 18.73 -9.05 10.70
C VAL A 234 19.81 -9.93 10.09
N LYS A 235 21.05 -9.75 10.56
CA LYS A 235 22.19 -10.62 10.24
C LYS A 235 22.66 -11.36 11.49
N LYS A 236 22.81 -12.68 11.40
CA LYS A 236 23.31 -13.52 12.49
C LYS A 236 24.22 -14.62 11.99
N ASP A 237 25.34 -14.83 12.69
CA ASP A 237 26.24 -15.95 12.44
C ASP A 237 25.92 -17.08 13.42
N ILE A 238 25.42 -18.21 12.89
CA ILE A 238 25.03 -19.36 13.71
C ILE A 238 26.18 -20.36 13.79
N LYS A 239 26.63 -20.64 15.01
CA LYS A 239 27.56 -21.74 15.28
C LYS A 239 26.78 -23.04 15.40
N MET A 240 27.07 -23.99 14.52
CA MET A 240 26.44 -25.32 14.51
C MET A 240 27.06 -26.15 15.64
N ASN A 241 26.26 -26.51 16.64
CA ASN A 241 26.68 -27.38 17.76
C ASN A 241 26.41 -28.85 17.44
N SER A 242 25.44 -29.11 16.57
CA SER A 242 25.05 -30.43 16.10
C SER A 242 24.85 -30.45 14.57
N THR A 243 24.51 -31.61 14.01
CA THR A 243 24.18 -31.77 12.59
C THR A 243 22.84 -31.16 12.22
N CYS A 244 21.94 -30.93 13.18
CA CYS A 244 20.59 -30.40 12.97
C CYS A 244 20.28 -29.33 14.03
N GLU A 245 20.13 -28.08 13.60
CA GLU A 245 19.80 -26.97 14.49
C GLU A 245 18.41 -26.42 14.14
N ASN A 246 17.57 -26.25 15.18
CA ASN A 246 16.28 -25.58 15.09
C ASN A 246 16.44 -24.16 15.62
N LEU A 247 16.12 -23.17 14.79
CA LEU A 247 16.36 -21.76 15.02
C LEU A 247 15.04 -21.00 14.93
N ASN A 248 14.86 -20.06 15.84
CA ASN A 248 13.72 -19.14 15.82
C ASN A 248 14.25 -17.72 15.68
N PHE A 249 13.74 -17.02 14.66
CA PHE A 249 14.04 -15.62 14.43
C PHE A 249 12.77 -14.79 14.49
N GLU A 250 12.95 -13.52 14.81
CA GLU A 250 11.90 -12.51 14.73
C GLU A 250 12.43 -11.34 13.89
N LEU A 251 11.68 -10.95 12.87
CA LEU A 251 12.00 -9.78 12.05
C LEU A 251 10.97 -8.67 12.29
N LEU A 252 11.42 -7.52 12.77
CA LEU A 252 10.54 -6.38 13.06
C LEU A 252 10.04 -5.72 11.77
N ILE A 253 8.74 -5.47 11.69
CA ILE A 253 8.13 -4.61 10.66
C ILE A 253 8.07 -3.18 11.23
N PRO A 254 8.77 -2.19 10.64
CA PRO A 254 8.71 -0.81 11.11
C PRO A 254 7.29 -0.23 11.11
N VAL A 255 6.98 0.62 12.09
CA VAL A 255 5.66 1.27 12.21
C VAL A 255 5.32 2.22 11.04
N SER A 256 6.33 2.66 10.29
CA SER A 256 6.19 3.49 9.09
C SER A 256 5.86 2.69 7.83
N THR A 257 5.79 1.36 7.92
CA THR A 257 5.54 0.48 6.77
C THR A 257 4.10 0.63 6.30
N ARG A 258 3.91 0.76 4.99
CA ARG A 258 2.60 0.95 4.37
C ARG A 258 1.90 -0.38 4.15
N SER A 259 0.58 -0.36 4.12
CA SER A 259 -0.20 -1.53 3.74
C SER A 259 -0.01 -1.88 2.26
N SER A 260 -0.03 -3.16 1.93
CA SER A 260 -0.02 -3.65 0.56
C SER A 260 -1.25 -3.17 -0.22
N PHE A 261 -1.10 -2.90 -1.51
CA PHE A 261 -2.23 -2.57 -2.37
C PHE A 261 -1.89 -2.85 -3.84
N LYS A 262 -2.91 -2.92 -4.68
CA LYS A 262 -2.75 -3.09 -6.13
C LYS A 262 -3.78 -2.25 -6.88
N THR A 263 -3.30 -1.46 -7.83
CA THR A 263 -4.12 -0.76 -8.84
C THR A 263 -3.73 -1.23 -10.23
N LYS A 264 -4.29 -0.58 -11.27
CA LYS A 264 -3.89 -0.83 -12.67
C LYS A 264 -2.45 -0.39 -12.96
N LEU A 265 -1.96 0.67 -12.29
CA LEU A 265 -0.67 1.28 -12.61
C LEU A 265 0.40 1.07 -11.54
N ILE A 266 -0.01 0.84 -10.28
CA ILE A 266 0.91 0.78 -9.14
C ILE A 266 0.53 -0.39 -8.25
N GLN A 267 1.50 -1.21 -7.89
CA GLN A 267 1.35 -2.28 -6.90
C GLN A 267 2.45 -2.16 -5.85
N LEU A 268 2.06 -2.23 -4.58
CA LEU A 268 2.96 -2.28 -3.43
C LEU A 268 2.80 -3.63 -2.73
N ALA A 269 3.86 -4.43 -2.69
CA ALA A 269 3.90 -5.76 -2.08
C ALA A 269 5.17 -5.93 -1.25
N TYR A 270 5.23 -6.99 -0.44
CA TYR A 270 6.38 -7.29 0.39
C TYR A 270 6.83 -8.75 0.21
N LYS A 271 8.12 -8.98 0.36
CA LYS A 271 8.70 -10.33 0.43
C LYS A 271 9.70 -10.40 1.57
N LEU A 272 9.72 -11.53 2.26
CA LEU A 272 10.76 -11.89 3.20
C LEU A 272 11.83 -12.66 2.43
N LEU A 273 13.01 -12.05 2.30
CA LEU A 273 14.20 -12.65 1.72
C LEU A 273 15.05 -13.24 2.85
N ILE A 274 15.41 -14.51 2.72
CA ILE A 274 16.22 -15.23 3.70
C ILE A 274 17.38 -15.87 2.97
N SER A 275 18.60 -15.48 3.33
CA SER A 275 19.83 -16.02 2.76
C SER A 275 20.60 -16.77 3.83
N VAL A 276 20.93 -18.03 3.54
CA VAL A 276 21.69 -18.91 4.45
C VAL A 276 22.98 -19.36 3.76
N GLY A 277 24.12 -19.01 4.34
CA GLY A 277 25.46 -19.27 3.77
C GLY A 277 26.22 -18.00 3.35
N ASN A 278 27.50 -18.19 2.99
CA ASN A 278 28.38 -17.12 2.48
C ASN A 278 28.41 -17.18 0.93
N ASP A 279 29.54 -17.57 0.33
CA ASP A 279 29.76 -17.53 -1.13
C ASP A 279 28.84 -18.46 -1.92
N LYS A 280 28.41 -19.54 -1.26
CA LYS A 280 27.34 -20.43 -1.73
C LYS A 280 26.20 -20.33 -0.73
N ASN A 281 25.15 -19.61 -1.11
CA ASN A 281 23.99 -19.37 -0.28
C ASN A 281 22.73 -20.06 -0.82
N VAL A 282 21.80 -20.32 0.08
CA VAL A 282 20.43 -20.70 -0.24
C VAL A 282 19.53 -19.52 0.06
N ASP A 283 18.83 -19.05 -0.96
CA ASP A 283 17.89 -17.94 -0.83
C ASP A 283 16.45 -18.43 -0.84
N PHE A 284 15.65 -17.95 0.11
CA PHE A 284 14.21 -18.13 0.16
C PHE A 284 13.53 -16.78 -0.02
N GLU A 285 12.53 -16.75 -0.89
CA GLU A 285 11.63 -15.60 -1.04
C GLU A 285 10.23 -16.03 -0.63
N LEU A 286 9.73 -15.45 0.45
CA LEU A 286 8.42 -15.74 1.01
C LEU A 286 7.53 -14.49 0.87
N PRO A 287 6.39 -14.55 0.16
CA PRO A 287 5.51 -13.38 0.00
C PRO A 287 4.85 -13.00 1.33
N ILE A 288 4.90 -11.71 1.66
CA ILE A 288 4.32 -11.12 2.87
C ILE A 288 3.26 -10.08 2.47
N ILE A 289 2.16 -10.06 3.22
CA ILE A 289 1.06 -9.11 3.03
C ILE A 289 1.01 -8.22 4.26
N ILE A 290 1.12 -6.92 4.06
CA ILE A 290 1.03 -5.95 5.15
C ILE A 290 -0.35 -5.32 5.15
N GLY A 291 -1.11 -5.53 6.22
CA GLY A 291 -2.46 -5.00 6.41
C GLY A 291 -2.52 -3.84 7.39
N THR A 292 -3.75 -3.36 7.63
CA THR A 292 -4.05 -2.37 8.68
C THR A 292 -4.80 -2.98 9.87
N VAL A 293 -5.43 -4.14 9.68
CA VAL A 293 -6.11 -4.89 10.75
C VAL A 293 -5.46 -6.26 10.85
N SER A 294 -4.98 -6.59 12.05
CA SER A 294 -4.26 -7.84 12.32
C SER A 294 -5.18 -9.06 12.16
N VAL A 295 -4.54 -10.20 11.94
CA VAL A 295 -5.21 -11.50 11.91
C VAL A 295 -5.75 -11.78 13.30
N GLN A 296 -7.06 -11.94 13.44
CA GLN A 296 -7.62 -12.39 14.69
C GLN A 296 -7.38 -13.89 14.82
N PRO A 297 -6.83 -14.38 15.94
CA PRO A 297 -6.95 -15.80 16.24
C PRO A 297 -8.46 -16.11 16.30
N GLU A 298 -8.91 -17.12 15.55
CA GLU A 298 -10.29 -17.58 15.68
C GLU A 298 -10.59 -17.73 17.18
N PRO A 299 -11.67 -17.11 17.72
CA PRO A 299 -12.09 -17.44 19.06
C PRO A 299 -12.31 -18.96 19.11
N PRO A 300 -11.91 -19.66 20.19
CA PRO A 300 -12.10 -21.10 20.29
C PRO A 300 -13.55 -21.41 19.92
N SER A 301 -13.71 -22.23 18.88
CA SER A 301 -15.02 -22.52 18.31
C SER A 301 -16.01 -22.86 19.42
N TYR A 302 -17.23 -22.33 19.30
CA TYR A 302 -18.31 -22.52 20.28
C TYR A 302 -18.57 -24.01 20.62
N LYS A 303 -18.12 -24.93 19.75
CA LYS A 303 -18.11 -26.38 20.00
C LYS A 303 -17.34 -26.78 21.27
N ARG A 304 -16.19 -26.16 21.57
CA ARG A 304 -15.43 -26.45 22.82
C ARG A 304 -16.08 -25.89 24.08
N ALA A 305 -16.94 -24.87 23.97
CA ALA A 305 -17.65 -24.31 25.12
C ALA A 305 -18.84 -25.20 25.52
N MET A 306 -19.49 -25.86 24.55
CA MET A 306 -20.60 -26.79 24.81
C MET A 306 -20.14 -28.17 25.31
N GLU A 307 -18.95 -28.64 24.92
CA GLU A 307 -18.39 -29.90 25.44
C GLU A 307 -18.01 -29.85 26.93
N ARG A 308 -17.97 -28.65 27.54
CA ARG A 308 -17.76 -28.47 28.99
C ARG A 308 -19.03 -28.19 29.79
N SER A 309 -20.20 -28.13 29.14
CA SER A 309 -21.48 -27.84 29.80
C SER A 309 -22.38 -29.06 30.00
N GLU A 310 -21.83 -30.28 29.97
CA GLU A 310 -22.57 -31.53 30.24
C GLU A 310 -22.67 -31.88 31.75
N ASP A 311 -22.34 -30.96 32.65
CA ASP A 311 -22.76 -31.11 34.05
C ASP A 311 -24.24 -30.69 34.16
N CYS A 312 -25.11 -31.70 34.26
CA CYS A 312 -26.56 -31.55 34.38
C CYS A 312 -26.95 -30.52 35.45
N PRO A 313 -27.94 -29.64 35.20
CA PRO A 313 -28.45 -28.75 36.25
C PRO A 313 -29.12 -29.58 37.36
N PRO A 314 -29.04 -29.12 38.63
CA PRO A 314 -29.59 -29.85 39.76
C PRO A 314 -31.11 -30.03 39.63
N ASN A 315 -31.55 -31.24 39.92
CA ASN A 315 -32.93 -31.66 39.88
C ASN A 315 -33.72 -30.99 41.02
N TYR A 316 -34.58 -30.03 40.70
CA TYR A 316 -35.47 -29.39 41.68
C TYR A 316 -36.77 -30.20 41.80
N ASN A 317 -36.73 -31.25 42.61
CA ASN A 317 -37.96 -31.88 43.09
C ASN A 317 -38.41 -31.21 44.41
N LYS A 318 -39.63 -30.67 44.38
CA LYS A 318 -40.54 -30.61 45.53
C LYS A 318 -41.85 -31.29 45.12
#